data_AF-A0A2D8I011-F1
#
_entry.id   AF-A0A2D8I011-F1
#
_cell.length_a   1.000
_cell.length_b   1.000
_cell.length_c   1.000
_cell.angle_alpha   90.00
_cell.angle_beta   90.00
_cell.angle_gamma   90.00
#
_symmetry.space_group_name_H-M   'P 1'
#
loop_
_entity.id
_entity.type
_entity.pdbx_description
1 polymer ?
#
loop_
_entity_poly.entity_id
_entity_poly.type
_entity_poly.pdbx_seq_one_letter_code
_entity_poly.pdbx_strand_id
1 'polypeptide(L)'
;MRKMNRRSLLAAGMLGSVSVVTGESLPAVGKINAKKKQKLGISSYSYWHFRPPKVKIETVIDKASALGVEGVDILHRQMDSEESSYLSKLKRHAFLNGIDLICLSIHQDFVSPDPKSRERNIEHTKKCIRI
;
A
#
# COMPACT_ATOMS: atom_id res chain seq x y z
N MET A 1 -6.06 -7.70 -22.79
CA MET A 1 -6.07 -6.27 -23.17
C MET A 1 -7.41 -5.65 -22.77
N ARG A 2 -7.44 -4.85 -21.69
CA ARG A 2 -8.65 -4.14 -21.25
C ARG A 2 -8.84 -2.94 -22.17
N LYS A 3 -9.89 -2.95 -23.01
CA LYS A 3 -10.23 -1.85 -23.92
C LYS A 3 -10.44 -0.56 -23.11
N MET A 4 -9.60 0.45 -23.35
CA MET A 4 -9.87 1.83 -22.93
C MET A 4 -11.16 2.30 -23.60
N ASN A 5 -12.14 2.68 -22.78
CA ASN A 5 -13.41 3.19 -23.27
C ASN A 5 -13.23 4.66 -23.68
N ARG A 6 -13.09 4.90 -24.99
CA ARG A 6 -12.93 6.22 -25.63
C ARG A 6 -14.10 7.20 -25.38
N ARG A 7 -15.11 6.79 -24.62
CA ARG A 7 -16.34 7.55 -24.34
C ARG A 7 -16.25 8.52 -23.16
N SER A 8 -15.22 8.44 -22.31
CA SER A 8 -15.05 9.39 -21.19
C SER A 8 -14.32 10.67 -21.58
N LEU A 9 -13.73 10.75 -22.78
CA LEU A 9 -12.98 11.91 -23.25
C LEU A 9 -13.83 12.94 -24.03
N LEU A 10 -15.14 12.71 -24.17
CA LEU A 10 -16.05 13.60 -24.91
C LEU A 10 -17.04 14.37 -24.02
N ALA A 11 -17.06 14.14 -22.70
CA ALA A 11 -17.97 14.86 -21.79
C ALA A 11 -17.55 16.31 -21.47
N ALA A 12 -16.42 16.78 -22.00
CA ALA A 12 -15.93 18.15 -21.80
C ALA A 12 -15.95 19.00 -23.10
N GLY A 13 -16.53 18.49 -24.20
CA GLY A 13 -16.57 19.18 -25.48
C GLY A 13 -18.02 19.47 -25.90
N MET A 14 -18.31 20.76 -26.11
CA MET A 14 -19.54 21.34 -26.64
C MET A 14 -20.62 21.71 -25.60
N LEU A 15 -20.69 22.99 -25.28
CA LEU A 15 -21.86 23.84 -25.59
C LEU A 15 -21.48 25.31 -25.38
N GLY A 16 -21.01 25.92 -26.46
CA GLY A 16 -21.07 27.37 -26.61
C GLY A 16 -22.50 27.82 -26.97
N SER A 17 -22.79 29.06 -26.58
CA SER A 17 -23.85 29.96 -27.06
C SER A 17 -25.33 29.57 -26.93
N VAL A 18 -26.00 30.31 -26.04
CA VAL A 18 -27.36 30.88 -26.13
C VAL A 18 -28.55 29.90 -26.18
N SER A 19 -29.24 29.83 -25.04
CA SER A 19 -30.67 30.18 -24.97
C SER A 19 -31.04 30.47 -23.52
N VAL A 20 -31.33 31.74 -23.23
CA VAL A 20 -32.16 32.14 -22.11
C VAL A 20 -33.58 31.66 -22.42
N VAL A 21 -34.18 30.84 -21.57
CA VAL A 21 -35.61 30.83 -21.19
C VAL A 21 -35.88 29.56 -20.33
N THR A 22 -36.79 29.74 -19.38
CA THR A 22 -37.25 28.85 -18.29
C THR A 22 -36.25 28.60 -17.16
N GLY A 23 -36.40 29.40 -16.10
CA GLY A 23 -35.81 29.18 -14.78
C GLY A 23 -36.44 28.01 -14.05
N GLU A 24 -36.25 26.80 -14.59
CA GLU A 24 -36.38 25.58 -13.79
C GLU A 24 -34.99 25.23 -13.29
N SER A 25 -34.76 25.48 -11.99
CA SER A 25 -33.60 24.95 -11.30
C SER A 25 -33.64 23.43 -11.44
N LEU A 26 -32.68 22.85 -12.16
CA LEU A 26 -32.47 21.42 -12.16
C LEU A 26 -32.45 20.94 -10.69
N PRO A 27 -33.19 19.87 -10.36
CA PRO A 27 -33.19 19.36 -9.00
C PRO A 27 -31.74 19.08 -8.63
N ALA A 28 -31.28 19.67 -7.52
CA ALA A 28 -29.96 19.42 -7.00
C ALA A 28 -29.82 17.91 -6.82
N VAL A 29 -29.07 17.26 -7.72
CA VAL A 29 -28.73 15.85 -7.59
C VAL A 29 -28.01 15.74 -6.26
N GLY A 30 -28.69 15.17 -5.27
CA GLY A 30 -28.15 15.01 -3.92
C GLY A 30 -26.78 14.38 -4.04
N LYS A 31 -25.78 14.96 -3.35
CA LYS A 31 -24.43 14.41 -3.34
C LYS A 31 -24.53 12.94 -2.95
N ILE A 32 -24.27 12.04 -3.89
CA ILE A 32 -24.12 10.63 -3.58
C ILE A 32 -22.92 10.57 -2.64
N ASN A 33 -23.17 10.26 -1.38
CA ASN A 33 -22.11 9.99 -0.41
C ASN A 33 -21.42 8.72 -0.87
N ALA A 34 -20.41 8.88 -1.74
CA ALA A 34 -19.57 7.78 -2.16
C ALA A 34 -18.97 7.19 -0.87
N LYS A 35 -19.37 5.95 -0.53
CA LYS A 35 -18.82 5.26 0.64
C LYS A 35 -17.30 5.31 0.53
N LYS A 36 -16.64 5.86 1.56
CA LYS A 36 -15.17 5.89 1.61
C LYS A 36 -14.66 4.47 1.38
N LYS A 37 -13.88 4.27 0.32
CA LYS A 37 -13.26 2.98 0.03
C LYS A 37 -12.34 2.61 1.19
N GLN A 38 -12.51 1.42 1.74
CA GLN A 38 -11.60 0.89 2.74
C GLN A 38 -10.27 0.55 2.07
N LYS A 39 -9.17 1.05 2.63
CA LYS A 39 -7.83 0.71 2.17
C LYS A 39 -7.42 -0.60 2.80
N LEU A 40 -7.01 -1.56 1.97
CA LEU A 40 -6.52 -2.85 2.43
C LEU A 40 -5.00 -2.87 2.36
N GLY A 41 -4.39 -3.62 3.26
CA GLY A 41 -2.97 -3.96 3.24
C GLY A 41 -2.76 -5.45 3.43
N ILE A 42 -1.66 -5.99 2.91
CA ILE A 42 -1.28 -7.39 3.09
C ILE A 42 0.03 -7.47 3.87
N SER A 43 0.07 -8.30 4.92
CA SER A 43 1.33 -8.64 5.57
C SER A 43 2.09 -9.67 4.72
N SER A 44 3.37 -9.40 4.48
CA SER A 44 4.28 -10.29 3.76
C SER A 44 4.42 -11.68 4.39
N TYR A 45 4.18 -11.81 5.70
CA TYR A 45 4.09 -13.09 6.39
C TYR A 45 3.06 -14.05 5.77
N SER A 46 1.97 -13.51 5.19
CA SER A 46 0.94 -14.31 4.49
C SER A 46 1.49 -15.12 3.31
N TYR A 47 2.65 -14.73 2.77
CA TYR A 47 3.33 -15.43 1.69
C TYR A 47 4.50 -16.30 2.17
N TRP A 48 5.00 -16.11 3.39
CA TRP A 48 6.14 -16.85 3.91
C TRP A 48 6.06 -17.07 5.42
N HIS A 49 5.80 -18.31 5.81
CA HIS A 49 5.63 -18.75 7.19
C HIS A 49 6.90 -19.45 7.71
N PHE A 50 8.08 -18.85 7.48
CA PHE A 50 9.40 -19.37 7.89
C PHE A 50 9.80 -20.74 7.30
N ARG A 51 9.26 -21.09 6.12
CA ARG A 51 9.58 -22.34 5.41
C ARG A 51 10.29 -22.06 4.09
N PRO A 52 11.33 -22.82 3.72
CA PRO A 52 11.94 -22.69 2.41
C PRO A 52 10.96 -23.15 1.30
N PRO A 53 11.03 -22.54 0.10
CA PRO A 53 11.88 -21.40 -0.24
C PRO A 53 11.36 -20.09 0.37
N LYS A 54 12.28 -19.22 0.80
CA LYS A 54 11.92 -17.87 1.26
C LYS A 54 11.37 -17.05 0.10
N VAL A 55 10.18 -16.49 0.27
CA VAL A 55 9.57 -15.61 -0.73
C VAL A 55 10.19 -14.22 -0.57
N LYS A 56 10.70 -13.64 -1.67
CA LYS A 56 11.27 -12.29 -1.66
C LYS A 56 10.21 -11.22 -1.45
N ILE A 57 10.59 -10.11 -0.83
CA ILE A 57 9.66 -8.99 -0.58
C ILE A 57 9.19 -8.36 -1.90
N GLU A 58 10.03 -8.28 -2.92
CA GLU A 58 9.64 -7.80 -4.25
C GLU A 58 8.47 -8.63 -4.83
N THR A 59 8.53 -9.95 -4.67
CA THR A 59 7.45 -10.85 -5.12
C THR A 59 6.15 -10.63 -4.35
N VAL A 60 6.22 -10.29 -3.06
CA VAL A 60 5.04 -9.93 -2.26
C VAL A 60 4.42 -8.64 -2.78
N ILE A 61 5.24 -7.62 -3.08
CA ILE A 61 4.79 -6.34 -3.65
C ILE A 61 4.08 -6.58 -4.98
N ASP A 62 4.68 -7.38 -5.87
CA ASP A 62 4.10 -7.70 -7.18
C ASP A 62 2.72 -8.36 -7.05
N LYS A 63 2.61 -9.34 -6.14
CA LYS A 63 1.34 -10.05 -5.88
C LYS A 63 0.29 -9.15 -5.23
N ALA A 64 0.68 -8.30 -4.27
CA ALA A 64 -0.23 -7.35 -3.64
C ALA A 64 -0.78 -6.34 -4.65
N SER A 65 0.08 -5.85 -5.55
CA SER A 65 -0.32 -4.95 -6.64
C SER A 65 -1.28 -5.63 -7.61
N ALA A 66 -0.99 -6.89 -7.99
CA ALA A 66 -1.89 -7.67 -8.85
C ALA A 66 -3.29 -7.91 -8.23
N LEU A 67 -3.39 -7.94 -6.90
CA LEU A 67 -4.65 -8.04 -6.17
C LEU A 67 -5.40 -6.69 -6.03
N GLY A 68 -4.77 -5.58 -6.42
CA GLY A 68 -5.35 -4.24 -6.29
C GLY A 68 -5.39 -3.72 -4.85
N VAL A 69 -4.54 -4.27 -3.98
CA VAL A 69 -4.34 -3.82 -2.60
C VAL A 69 -3.40 -2.63 -2.59
N GLU A 70 -3.54 -1.75 -1.61
CA GLU A 70 -2.86 -0.44 -1.59
C GLU A 70 -1.60 -0.44 -0.74
N GLY A 71 -1.46 -1.40 0.19
CA GLY A 71 -0.32 -1.44 1.11
C GLY A 71 0.25 -2.82 1.38
N VAL A 72 1.52 -2.85 1.77
CA VAL A 72 2.23 -4.04 2.25
C VAL A 72 2.89 -3.76 3.60
N ASP A 73 2.64 -4.64 4.56
CA ASP A 73 3.37 -4.73 5.84
C ASP A 73 4.53 -5.72 5.68
N ILE A 74 5.76 -5.23 5.86
CA ILE A 74 6.98 -6.01 5.67
C ILE A 74 7.36 -6.70 6.98
N LEU A 75 7.54 -8.02 6.93
CA LEU A 75 8.16 -8.78 7.99
C LEU A 75 9.68 -8.63 7.88
N HIS A 76 10.30 -8.01 8.87
CA HIS A 76 11.74 -7.73 8.90
C HIS A 76 12.58 -9.00 8.70
N ARG A 77 12.18 -10.12 9.33
CA ARG A 77 12.87 -11.42 9.19
C ARG A 77 12.83 -12.01 7.78
N GLN A 78 11.92 -11.55 6.92
CA GLN A 78 11.80 -12.00 5.54
C GLN A 78 12.73 -11.21 4.60
N MET A 79 13.19 -10.01 5.00
CA MET A 79 14.09 -9.19 4.19
C MET A 79 15.40 -9.91 3.89
N ASP A 80 15.97 -9.64 2.71
CA ASP A 80 17.27 -10.20 2.29
C ASP A 80 18.46 -9.35 2.78
N SER A 81 18.23 -8.08 3.11
CA SER A 81 19.26 -7.12 3.51
C SER A 81 18.62 -5.92 4.22
N GLU A 82 19.43 -5.15 4.94
CA GLU A 82 19.08 -3.84 5.51
C GLU A 82 19.93 -2.71 4.90
N GLU A 83 20.74 -3.00 3.88
CA GLU A 83 21.63 -2.03 3.25
C GLU A 83 20.83 -0.96 2.49
N SER A 84 21.32 0.28 2.50
CA SER A 84 20.65 1.42 1.87
C SER A 84 20.31 1.20 0.39
N SER A 85 21.14 0.46 -0.34
CA SER A 85 20.89 0.10 -1.74
C SER A 85 19.68 -0.84 -1.90
N TYR A 86 19.55 -1.84 -1.02
CA TYR A 86 18.41 -2.75 -1.00
C TYR A 86 17.12 -2.04 -0.58
N LEU A 87 17.18 -1.22 0.47
CA LEU A 87 16.02 -0.44 0.92
C LEU A 87 15.54 0.54 -0.15
N SER A 88 16.46 1.22 -0.84
CA SER A 88 16.13 2.12 -1.95
C SER A 88 15.49 1.37 -3.12
N LYS A 89 15.98 0.17 -3.42
CA LYS A 89 15.39 -0.72 -4.43
C LYS A 89 13.97 -1.13 -4.03
N LEU A 90 13.73 -1.55 -2.79
CA LEU A 90 12.39 -1.91 -2.32
C LEU A 90 11.41 -0.73 -2.38
N LYS A 91 11.83 0.44 -1.90
CA LYS A 91 11.02 1.68 -1.96
C LYS A 91 10.65 2.03 -3.39
N ARG A 92 11.63 1.98 -4.32
CA ARG A 92 11.38 2.20 -5.76
C ARG A 92 10.42 1.16 -6.34
N HIS A 93 10.60 -0.11 -6.00
CA HIS A 93 9.77 -1.21 -6.50
C HIS A 93 8.32 -1.09 -6.03
N ALA A 94 8.10 -0.77 -4.75
CA ALA A 94 6.78 -0.51 -4.20
C ALA A 94 6.10 0.68 -4.87
N PHE A 95 6.83 1.80 -5.03
CA PHE A 95 6.32 3.00 -5.69
C PHE A 95 5.86 2.74 -7.13
N LEU A 96 6.68 2.04 -7.93
CA LEU A 96 6.35 1.71 -9.32
C LEU A 96 5.13 0.77 -9.44
N ASN A 97 4.84 -0.01 -8.40
CA ASN A 97 3.70 -0.92 -8.33
C ASN A 97 2.46 -0.31 -7.65
N GLY A 98 2.51 0.97 -7.24
CA GLY A 98 1.41 1.63 -6.54
C GLY A 98 1.13 1.06 -5.15
N ILE A 99 2.16 0.54 -4.47
CA ILE A 99 2.07 -0.05 -3.14
C ILE A 99 2.74 0.86 -2.12
N ASP A 100 2.00 1.17 -1.06
CA ASP A 100 2.53 1.82 0.13
C ASP A 100 3.19 0.78 1.05
N LEU A 101 4.40 1.06 1.53
CA LEU A 101 5.03 0.27 2.60
C LEU A 101 4.51 0.80 3.94
N ILE A 102 3.50 0.13 4.49
CA ILE A 102 2.68 0.67 5.59
C ILE A 102 3.19 0.34 6.99
N CYS A 103 3.99 -0.72 7.13
CA CYS A 103 4.54 -1.17 8.41
C CYS A 103 5.81 -2.02 8.20
N LEU A 104 6.66 -2.04 9.23
CA LEU A 104 7.77 -2.99 9.38
C LEU A 104 7.54 -3.81 10.65
N SER A 105 7.01 -5.02 10.48
CA SER A 105 6.80 -5.97 11.55
C SER A 105 8.11 -6.63 11.98
N ILE A 106 8.40 -6.59 13.27
CA ILE A 106 9.63 -7.12 13.88
C ILE A 106 9.28 -8.13 14.99
N HIS A 107 10.16 -9.10 15.24
CA HIS A 107 9.99 -10.05 16.34
C HIS A 107 10.62 -9.49 17.61
N GLN A 108 9.83 -9.35 18.67
CA GLN A 108 10.31 -8.95 19.99
C GLN A 108 9.64 -9.77 21.09
N ASP A 109 10.33 -9.94 22.21
CA ASP A 109 9.76 -10.42 23.47
C ASP A 109 10.15 -9.48 24.62
N PHE A 110 9.24 -8.57 24.97
CA PHE A 110 9.43 -7.60 26.04
C PHE A 110 9.04 -8.13 27.43
N VAL A 111 8.51 -9.34 27.54
CA VAL A 111 8.05 -9.93 28.81
C VAL A 111 8.98 -11.05 29.31
N SER A 112 10.11 -11.27 28.64
CA SER A 112 11.15 -12.19 29.10
C SER A 112 11.60 -11.86 30.53
N PRO A 113 11.76 -12.87 31.43
CA PRO A 113 12.24 -12.64 32.78
C PRO A 113 13.69 -12.14 32.81
N ASP A 114 14.51 -12.51 31.80
CA ASP A 114 15.89 -12.06 31.66
C ASP A 114 15.98 -10.58 31.26
N PRO A 115 16.55 -9.69 32.10
CA PRO A 115 16.73 -8.28 31.75
C PRO A 115 17.57 -8.06 30.49
N LYS A 116 18.58 -8.90 30.24
CA LYS A 116 19.44 -8.75 29.05
C LYS A 116 18.69 -9.09 27.76
N SER A 117 17.76 -10.05 27.82
CA SER A 117 16.84 -10.33 26.72
C SER A 117 16.00 -9.10 26.40
N ARG A 118 15.35 -8.48 27.39
CA ARG A 118 14.53 -7.28 27.17
C ARG A 118 15.34 -6.12 26.58
N GLU A 119 16.55 -5.86 27.11
CA GLU A 119 17.43 -4.81 26.58
C GLU A 119 17.78 -5.03 25.10
N ARG A 120 18.11 -6.27 24.71
CA ARG A 120 18.36 -6.61 23.30
C ARG A 120 17.15 -6.35 22.41
N ASN A 121 15.94 -6.65 22.87
CA ASN A 121 14.72 -6.40 22.11
C ASN A 121 14.44 -4.89 21.97
N ILE A 122 14.73 -4.09 23.00
CA ILE A 122 14.61 -2.62 22.98
C ILE A 122 15.58 -2.03 21.95
N GLU A 123 16.85 -2.42 22.01
CA GLU A 123 17.86 -1.95 21.06
C GLU A 123 17.56 -2.39 19.62
N HIS A 124 17.08 -3.62 19.44
CA HIS A 124 16.62 -4.10 18.13
C HIS A 124 15.47 -3.24 17.59
N THR A 125 14.49 -2.90 18.43
CA THR A 125 13.37 -2.02 18.07
C THR A 125 13.86 -0.63 17.66
N LYS A 126 14.76 -0.01 18.44
CA LYS A 126 15.35 1.30 18.11
C LYS A 126 16.13 1.27 16.79
N LYS A 127 16.77 0.14 16.46
CA LYS A 127 17.43 -0.06 15.17
C LYS A 127 16.39 -0.11 14.05
N CYS A 128 15.33 -0.89 14.19
CA CYS A 128 14.31 -1.07 13.15
C CYS A 128 13.49 0.18 12.85
N ILE A 129 13.30 1.08 13.82
CA ILE A 129 12.66 2.40 13.60
C ILE A 129 13.46 3.25 12.59
N ARG A 130 14.77 3.00 12.44
CA ARG A 130 15.66 3.75 11.54
C ARG A 130 15.80 3.16 10.13
N ILE A 131 15.18 2.01 9.86
CA ILE A 131 15.17 1.33 8.55
C ILE A 131 14.11 1.97 7.64
#